data_AF-A0A4V3T6T7-F1
#
_entry.id   AF-A0A4V3T6T7-F1
#
_cell.length_a   1.000
_cell.length_b   1.000
_cell.length_c   1.000
_cell.angle_alpha   90.00
_cell.angle_beta   90.00
_cell.angle_gamma   90.00
#
_symmetry.space_group_name_H-M   'P 1'
#
loop_
_entity.id
_entity.type
_entity.pdbx_description
1 polymer ?
#
loop_
_entity_poly.entity_id
_entity_poly.type
_entity_poly.pdbx_seq_one_letter_code
_entity_poly.pdbx_strand_id
1 'polypeptide(L)'
;MSEAYSPIPELNLLKKFEDRIGPVSYSEGFELREYGSDAGLHTWSEHPEFLSRFIPFARANRTGSDYALWRCDDLTDLALLPVVFVGDEGDLYVIARSLTELLQLLAIDSEPFSDCGFLDPESVEEHSEGRQEFLTWLDQNFGLGPPEDLHALWAERQEVDDRFKTWASQFVESGD
;
A
#
# COMPACT_ATOMS: atom_id res chain seq x y z
N MET A 1 -4.87 24.13 15.00
CA MET A 1 -4.72 22.71 15.40
C MET A 1 -4.46 21.99 14.09
N SER A 2 -3.31 21.38 13.90
CA SER A 2 -3.09 20.61 12.67
C SER A 2 -4.11 19.47 12.68
N GLU A 3 -5.06 19.52 11.76
CA GLU A 3 -5.95 18.38 11.51
C GLU A 3 -5.07 17.18 11.19
N ALA A 4 -5.35 16.04 11.81
CA ALA A 4 -4.62 14.82 11.52
C ALA A 4 -4.84 14.46 10.03
N TYR A 5 -3.78 14.02 9.37
CA TYR A 5 -3.82 13.63 7.95
C TYR A 5 -4.82 12.47 7.72
N SER A 6 -4.90 11.55 8.68
CA SER A 6 -5.85 10.44 8.64
C SER A 6 -6.26 10.04 10.06
N PRO A 7 -7.31 9.22 10.24
CA PRO A 7 -7.62 8.62 11.53
C PRO A 7 -6.61 7.53 11.97
N ILE A 8 -5.65 7.16 11.11
CA ILE A 8 -4.69 6.07 11.35
C ILE A 8 -3.38 6.67 11.88
N PRO A 9 -2.96 6.36 13.12
CA PRO A 9 -1.76 6.93 13.73
C PRO A 9 -0.49 6.75 12.89
N GLU A 10 -0.32 5.59 12.26
CA GLU A 10 0.85 5.22 11.46
C GLU A 10 0.97 6.07 10.20
N LEU A 11 -0.14 6.34 9.51
CA LEU A 11 -0.16 7.26 8.37
C LEU A 11 0.17 8.71 8.80
N ASN A 12 -0.25 9.12 10.00
CA ASN A 12 0.13 10.43 10.53
C ASN A 12 1.63 10.51 10.87
N LEU A 13 2.23 9.40 11.31
CA LEU A 13 3.68 9.31 11.52
C LEU A 13 4.42 9.37 10.18
N LEU A 14 3.94 8.64 9.17
CA LEU A 14 4.53 8.67 7.83
C LEU A 14 4.42 10.06 7.20
N LYS A 15 3.27 10.73 7.33
CA LYS A 15 3.10 12.09 6.81
C LYS A 15 4.07 13.09 7.44
N LYS A 16 4.28 13.00 8.77
CA LYS A 16 5.28 13.82 9.47
C LYS A 16 6.71 13.51 9.03
N PHE A 17 6.99 12.25 8.68
CA PHE A 17 8.28 11.85 8.13
C PHE A 17 8.50 12.49 6.75
N GLU A 18 7.53 12.39 5.83
CA GLU A 18 7.60 13.03 4.51
C GLU A 18 7.77 14.55 4.61
N ASP A 19 6.99 15.21 5.48
CA ASP A 19 7.09 16.66 5.70
C ASP A 19 8.47 17.08 6.22
N ARG A 20 9.18 16.18 6.93
CA ARG A 20 10.51 16.43 7.48
C ARG A 20 11.61 16.26 6.44
N ILE A 21 11.55 15.20 5.63
CA ILE A 21 12.58 14.92 4.61
C ILE A 21 12.39 15.81 3.37
N GLY A 22 11.18 16.36 3.15
CA GLY A 22 10.88 17.26 2.06
C GLY A 22 10.66 16.51 0.73
N PRO A 23 11.01 17.11 -0.43
CA PRO A 23 10.71 16.56 -1.76
C PRO A 23 11.66 15.42 -2.17
N VAL A 24 12.12 14.61 -1.21
CA VAL A 24 13.08 13.53 -1.40
C VAL A 24 12.32 12.20 -1.43
N SER A 25 12.53 11.41 -2.49
CA SER A 25 12.00 10.04 -2.57
C SER A 25 12.70 9.15 -1.56
N TYR A 26 11.97 8.24 -0.93
CA TYR A 26 12.50 7.26 0.01
C TYR A 26 12.09 5.81 -0.31
N SER A 27 11.13 5.65 -1.20
CA SER A 27 10.72 4.38 -1.79
C SER A 27 10.30 4.67 -3.22
N GLU A 28 10.85 3.93 -4.18
CA GLU A 28 10.61 4.19 -5.59
C GLU A 28 9.11 4.17 -5.93
N GLY A 29 8.64 5.20 -6.63
CA GLY A 29 7.25 5.32 -7.08
C GLY A 29 6.22 5.68 -6.01
N PHE A 30 6.56 5.54 -4.73
CA PHE A 30 5.67 5.83 -3.62
C PHE A 30 5.48 7.33 -3.37
N GLU A 31 4.24 7.74 -3.13
CA GLU A 31 3.91 9.10 -2.71
C GLU A 31 2.60 9.10 -1.91
N LEU A 32 2.56 9.68 -0.71
CA LEU A 32 1.27 9.89 -0.03
C LEU A 32 0.35 10.81 -0.84
N ARG A 33 -0.92 10.41 -0.93
CA ARG A 33 -2.01 11.18 -1.54
C ARG A 33 -2.94 11.72 -0.48
N GLU A 34 -3.95 12.49 -0.88
CA GLU A 34 -5.01 12.88 0.05
C GLU A 34 -5.75 11.64 0.54
N TYR A 35 -5.94 11.52 1.86
CA TYR A 35 -6.58 10.35 2.44
C TYR A 35 -8.05 10.26 1.99
N GLY A 36 -8.40 9.13 1.37
CA GLY A 36 -9.73 8.88 0.81
C GLY A 36 -9.97 9.52 -0.56
N SER A 37 -8.94 10.01 -1.25
CA SER A 37 -9.08 10.51 -2.62
C SER A 37 -9.48 9.42 -3.61
N ASP A 38 -9.95 9.78 -4.80
CA ASP A 38 -10.20 8.80 -5.87
C ASP A 38 -8.88 8.15 -6.31
N ALA A 39 -8.95 6.83 -6.54
CA ALA A 39 -7.85 5.97 -7.01
C ALA A 39 -8.25 5.18 -8.26
N GLY A 40 -9.19 5.71 -9.04
CA GLY A 40 -9.64 5.06 -10.27
C GLY A 40 -10.49 3.81 -10.05
N LEU A 41 -10.95 3.53 -8.82
CA LEU A 41 -11.75 2.33 -8.50
C LEU A 41 -13.05 2.22 -9.30
N HIS A 42 -13.55 3.33 -9.83
CA HIS A 42 -14.71 3.38 -10.72
C HIS A 42 -14.49 2.65 -12.06
N THR A 43 -13.23 2.43 -12.48
CA THR A 43 -12.92 1.64 -13.67
C THR A 43 -13.14 0.14 -13.47
N TRP A 44 -13.15 -0.31 -12.20
CA TRP A 44 -13.39 -1.69 -11.81
C TRP A 44 -14.85 -2.00 -11.55
N SER A 45 -15.55 -1.08 -10.86
CA SER A 45 -16.97 -1.22 -10.57
C SER A 45 -17.56 0.13 -10.15
N GLU A 46 -18.75 0.44 -10.65
CA GLU A 46 -19.53 1.59 -10.17
C GLU A 46 -20.40 1.24 -8.95
N HIS A 47 -20.35 0.01 -8.45
CA HIS A 47 -21.17 -0.42 -7.32
C HIS A 47 -20.79 0.33 -6.02
N PRO A 48 -21.75 1.02 -5.36
CA PRO A 48 -21.45 1.80 -4.16
C PRO A 48 -20.86 0.98 -3.01
N GLU A 49 -21.29 -0.29 -2.87
CA GLU A 49 -20.75 -1.20 -1.86
C GLU A 49 -19.28 -1.51 -2.11
N PHE A 50 -18.89 -1.72 -3.36
CA PHE A 50 -17.49 -1.91 -3.75
C PHE A 50 -16.66 -0.66 -3.44
N LEU A 51 -17.10 0.51 -3.94
CA LEU A 51 -16.37 1.77 -3.77
C LEU A 51 -16.21 2.17 -2.29
N SER A 52 -17.26 1.98 -1.49
CA SER A 52 -17.25 2.35 -0.05
C SER A 52 -16.30 1.51 0.81
N ARG A 53 -15.82 0.37 0.29
CA ARG A 53 -14.94 -0.56 1.00
C ARG A 53 -13.46 -0.23 0.83
N PHE A 54 -13.12 0.74 -0.02
CA PHE A 54 -11.75 1.18 -0.22
C PHE A 54 -11.50 2.56 0.38
N ILE A 55 -10.32 2.73 0.94
CA ILE A 55 -9.84 4.02 1.41
C ILE A 55 -8.45 4.26 0.82
N PRO A 56 -8.37 4.92 -0.35
CA PRO A 56 -7.08 5.25 -0.96
C PRO A 56 -6.27 6.20 -0.09
N PHE A 57 -4.94 6.10 -0.15
CA PHE A 57 -4.07 6.97 0.66
C PHE A 57 -2.71 7.25 0.05
N ALA A 58 -2.27 6.48 -0.95
CA ALA A 58 -0.96 6.67 -1.55
C ALA A 58 -0.95 6.23 -3.01
N ARG A 59 -0.02 6.80 -3.77
CA ARG A 59 0.38 6.30 -5.08
C ARG A 59 1.35 5.15 -4.91
N ALA A 60 1.19 4.11 -5.72
CA ALA A 60 1.99 2.89 -5.67
C ALA A 60 3.16 2.87 -6.65
N ASN A 61 2.99 3.46 -7.84
CA ASN A 61 4.04 3.52 -8.85
C ASN A 61 3.92 4.78 -9.74
N ARG A 62 4.90 5.00 -10.62
CA ARG A 62 5.00 6.12 -11.54
C ARG A 62 4.05 6.04 -12.74
N THR A 63 3.41 4.92 -13.00
CA THR A 63 2.51 4.76 -14.16
C THR A 63 1.09 5.20 -13.83
N GLY A 64 0.66 5.06 -12.56
CA GLY A 64 -0.65 5.52 -12.12
C GLY A 64 -1.37 4.59 -11.17
N SER A 65 -0.71 3.54 -10.68
CA SER A 65 -1.28 2.66 -9.66
C SER A 65 -1.33 3.34 -8.30
N ASP A 66 -2.28 2.92 -7.47
CA ASP A 66 -2.52 3.46 -6.13
C ASP A 66 -2.60 2.35 -5.07
N TYR A 67 -2.41 2.74 -3.81
CA TYR A 67 -2.67 1.94 -2.63
C TYR A 67 -3.95 2.40 -1.94
N ALA A 68 -4.78 1.41 -1.59
CA ALA A 68 -6.00 1.63 -0.83
C ALA A 68 -6.11 0.62 0.31
N LEU A 69 -6.63 1.07 1.46
CA LEU A 69 -7.01 0.15 2.53
C LEU A 69 -8.33 -0.52 2.15
N TRP A 70 -8.39 -1.84 2.29
CA TRP A 70 -9.62 -2.59 2.09
C TRP A 70 -10.32 -2.83 3.43
N ARG A 71 -11.47 -2.17 3.63
CA ARG A 71 -12.35 -2.36 4.78
C ARG A 71 -13.12 -3.67 4.67
N CYS A 72 -12.42 -4.76 4.93
CA CYS A 72 -12.96 -6.10 4.80
C CYS A 72 -14.07 -6.44 5.81
N ASP A 73 -14.10 -5.75 6.96
CA ASP A 73 -15.21 -5.73 7.90
C ASP A 73 -15.26 -4.40 8.66
N ASP A 74 -16.34 -4.15 9.39
CA ASP A 74 -16.59 -2.86 10.06
C ASP A 74 -16.06 -2.81 11.50
N LEU A 75 -15.45 -3.90 11.99
CA LEU A 75 -14.98 -4.05 13.37
C LEU A 75 -13.45 -4.01 13.48
N THR A 76 -12.75 -4.22 12.38
CA THR A 76 -11.29 -4.21 12.32
C THR A 76 -10.76 -2.78 12.45
N ASP A 77 -9.74 -2.62 13.28
CA ASP A 77 -8.98 -1.38 13.39
C ASP A 77 -8.43 -0.98 12.01
N LEU A 78 -8.57 0.29 11.64
CA LEU A 78 -8.13 0.79 10.34
C LEU A 78 -6.63 0.53 10.09
N ALA A 79 -5.81 0.49 11.15
CA ALA A 79 -4.39 0.18 11.05
C ALA A 79 -4.10 -1.29 10.68
N LEU A 80 -5.04 -2.20 10.96
CA LEU A 80 -4.94 -3.62 10.69
C LEU A 80 -5.61 -4.03 9.36
N LEU A 81 -6.17 -3.06 8.63
CA LEU A 81 -6.79 -3.35 7.35
C LEU A 81 -5.73 -3.75 6.32
N PRO A 82 -6.03 -4.75 5.46
CA PRO A 82 -5.19 -5.08 4.32
C PRO A 82 -5.05 -3.88 3.38
N VAL A 83 -3.88 -3.77 2.77
CA VAL A 83 -3.61 -2.81 1.70
C VAL A 83 -3.78 -3.53 0.37
N VAL A 84 -4.58 -2.94 -0.50
CA VAL A 84 -4.80 -3.36 -1.87
C VAL A 84 -4.00 -2.47 -2.81
N PHE A 85 -3.33 -3.12 -3.76
CA PHE A 85 -2.76 -2.50 -4.94
C PHE A 85 -3.87 -2.35 -5.99
N VAL A 86 -4.10 -1.11 -6.41
CA VAL A 86 -5.04 -0.74 -7.48
C VAL A 86 -4.21 -0.39 -8.70
N GLY A 87 -4.02 -1.38 -9.57
CA GLY A 87 -3.19 -1.31 -10.76
C GLY A 87 -3.84 -0.51 -11.89
N ASP A 88 -3.07 0.34 -12.54
CA ASP A 88 -3.49 1.07 -13.75
C ASP A 88 -3.53 0.19 -15.00
N GLU A 89 -2.94 -1.01 -14.95
CA GLU A 89 -2.96 -2.02 -16.02
C GLU A 89 -4.03 -3.11 -15.82
N GLY A 90 -4.93 -2.94 -14.85
CA GLY A 90 -6.00 -3.92 -14.59
C GLY A 90 -5.59 -5.02 -13.60
N ASP A 91 -4.73 -4.70 -12.65
CA ASP A 91 -4.40 -5.56 -11.51
C ASP A 91 -5.10 -5.08 -10.23
N LEU A 92 -5.77 -5.98 -9.51
CA LEU A 92 -6.38 -5.66 -8.23
C LEU A 92 -6.15 -6.81 -7.26
N TYR A 93 -5.28 -6.60 -6.28
CA TYR A 93 -4.89 -7.63 -5.31
C TYR A 93 -4.41 -7.03 -3.99
N VAL A 94 -4.48 -7.81 -2.93
CA VAL A 94 -3.95 -7.41 -1.61
C VAL A 94 -2.43 -7.46 -1.67
N ILE A 95 -1.73 -6.34 -1.53
CA ILE A 95 -0.26 -6.29 -1.56
C ILE A 95 0.36 -6.53 -0.19
N ALA A 96 -0.33 -6.14 0.88
CA ALA A 96 0.12 -6.29 2.25
C ALA A 96 -1.08 -6.55 3.17
N ARG A 97 -0.89 -7.37 4.20
CA ARG A 97 -1.96 -7.69 5.16
C ARG A 97 -2.26 -6.56 6.15
N SER A 98 -1.35 -5.60 6.28
CA SER A 98 -1.50 -4.44 7.15
C SER A 98 -0.67 -3.26 6.63
N LEU A 99 -0.93 -2.06 7.15
CA LEU A 99 -0.14 -0.88 6.83
C LEU A 99 1.33 -1.05 7.25
N THR A 100 1.59 -1.66 8.40
CA THR A 100 2.95 -1.92 8.88
C THR A 100 3.72 -2.87 7.96
N GLU A 101 3.05 -3.89 7.42
CA GLU A 101 3.64 -4.80 6.43
C GLU A 101 3.94 -4.06 5.12
N LEU A 102 3.08 -3.14 4.67
CA LEU A 102 3.39 -2.26 3.53
C LEU A 102 4.64 -1.41 3.81
N LEU A 103 4.78 -0.83 5.00
CA LEU A 103 5.96 -0.02 5.34
C LEU A 103 7.27 -0.82 5.26
N GLN A 104 7.24 -2.12 5.61
CA GLN A 104 8.38 -3.02 5.40
C GLN A 104 8.66 -3.21 3.90
N LEU A 105 7.63 -3.45 3.09
CA LEU A 105 7.81 -3.61 1.65
C LEU A 105 8.38 -2.34 0.99
N LEU A 106 7.96 -1.15 1.42
CA LEU A 106 8.52 0.11 0.93
C LEU A 106 10.02 0.27 1.23
N ALA A 107 10.55 -0.42 2.24
CA ALA A 107 11.97 -0.40 2.60
C ALA A 107 12.86 -1.17 1.59
N ILE A 108 12.26 -1.97 0.71
CA ILE A 108 12.90 -2.56 -0.48
C ILE A 108 13.32 -1.45 -1.43
N ASP A 109 12.53 -0.38 -1.52
CA ASP A 109 12.76 0.78 -2.39
C ASP A 109 12.77 0.39 -3.87
N SER A 110 11.66 -0.21 -4.28
CA SER A 110 11.37 -0.64 -5.64
C SER A 110 9.87 -0.47 -5.88
N GLU A 111 9.45 -0.17 -7.11
CA GLU A 111 8.04 -0.12 -7.47
C GLU A 111 7.42 -1.53 -7.46
N PRO A 112 6.13 -1.67 -7.08
CA PRO A 112 5.42 -2.91 -7.33
C PRO A 112 5.19 -3.11 -8.83
N PHE A 113 5.49 -4.31 -9.29
CA PHE A 113 5.19 -4.83 -10.61
C PHE A 113 3.89 -5.62 -10.57
N SER A 114 3.17 -5.60 -11.69
CA SER A 114 2.06 -6.51 -11.95
C SER A 114 2.50 -7.97 -11.78
N ASP A 115 1.62 -8.81 -11.26
CA ASP A 115 1.82 -10.23 -10.93
C ASP A 115 2.81 -10.59 -9.81
N CYS A 116 3.93 -9.89 -9.65
CA CYS A 116 4.99 -10.29 -8.70
C CYS A 116 5.20 -9.33 -7.52
N GLY A 117 4.57 -8.16 -7.50
CA GLY A 117 4.74 -7.18 -6.43
C GLY A 117 6.14 -6.58 -6.46
N PHE A 118 6.90 -6.66 -5.37
CA PHE A 118 8.21 -6.01 -5.29
C PHE A 118 9.33 -6.89 -5.85
N LEU A 119 10.42 -6.26 -6.31
CA LEU A 119 11.66 -6.97 -6.61
C LEU A 119 12.27 -7.56 -5.33
N ASP A 120 13.03 -8.64 -5.49
CA ASP A 120 13.88 -9.11 -4.41
C ASP A 120 14.86 -8.00 -3.97
N PRO A 121 15.06 -7.79 -2.66
CA PRO A 121 15.95 -6.74 -2.16
C PRO A 121 17.38 -6.82 -2.72
N GLU A 122 17.86 -8.03 -3.03
CA GLU A 122 19.18 -8.26 -3.62
C GLU A 122 19.26 -7.86 -5.11
N SER A 123 18.12 -7.71 -5.78
CA SER A 123 18.03 -7.34 -7.20
C SER A 123 17.91 -5.84 -7.42
N VAL A 124 17.78 -5.04 -6.35
CA VAL A 124 17.66 -3.58 -6.43
C VAL A 124 19.05 -2.95 -6.60
N GLU A 125 19.34 -2.44 -7.79
CA GLU A 125 20.65 -1.87 -8.12
C GLU A 125 20.81 -0.42 -7.64
N GLU A 126 19.72 0.35 -7.64
CA GLU A 126 19.70 1.76 -7.27
C GLU A 126 18.68 2.02 -6.15
N HIS A 127 19.04 2.89 -5.22
CA HIS A 127 18.17 3.29 -4.12
C HIS A 127 17.90 4.79 -4.16
N SER A 128 16.67 5.16 -3.80
CA SER A 128 16.22 6.50 -3.49
C SER A 128 17.09 7.16 -2.43
N GLU A 129 17.32 8.47 -2.59
CA GLU A 129 18.16 9.27 -1.69
C GLU A 129 17.69 9.22 -0.22
N GLY A 130 16.38 9.24 0.01
CA GLY A 130 15.77 9.22 1.34
C GLY A 130 15.65 7.83 1.97
N ARG A 131 16.08 6.76 1.30
CA ARG A 131 15.89 5.37 1.77
C ARG A 131 16.47 5.16 3.17
N GLN A 132 17.70 5.59 3.41
CA GLN A 132 18.36 5.39 4.71
C GLN A 132 17.64 6.11 5.86
N GLU A 133 17.08 7.29 5.58
CA GLU A 133 16.29 8.03 6.56
C GLU A 133 14.97 7.34 6.85
N PHE A 134 14.36 6.73 5.83
CA PHE A 134 13.16 5.91 5.99
C PHE A 134 13.43 4.64 6.80
N LEU A 135 14.51 3.91 6.53
CA LEU A 135 14.91 2.75 7.34
C LEU A 135 15.12 3.11 8.80
N THR A 136 15.82 4.22 9.05
CA THR A 136 16.04 4.73 10.41
C THR A 136 14.72 5.10 11.09
N TRP A 137 13.81 5.74 10.36
CA TRP A 137 12.49 6.08 10.87
C TRP A 137 11.64 4.83 11.16
N LEU A 138 11.69 3.83 10.28
CA LEU A 138 10.95 2.58 10.39
C LEU A 138 11.38 1.79 11.64
N ASP A 139 12.69 1.69 11.87
CA ASP A 139 13.26 1.06 13.07
C ASP A 139 12.88 1.83 14.34
N GLN A 140 13.01 3.15 14.34
CA GLN A 140 12.72 3.96 15.52
C GLN A 140 11.25 3.97 15.96
N ASN A 141 10.32 3.89 15.01
CA ASN A 141 8.89 3.99 15.30
C ASN A 141 8.22 2.63 15.45
N PHE A 142 8.70 1.61 14.75
CA PHE A 142 8.08 0.29 14.69
C PHE A 142 9.01 -0.86 15.08
N GLY A 143 10.32 -0.64 15.18
CA GLY A 143 11.31 -1.68 15.39
C GLY A 143 11.43 -2.63 14.19
N LEU A 144 11.18 -2.11 12.98
CA LEU A 144 11.12 -2.87 11.75
C LEU A 144 12.20 -2.44 10.76
N GLY A 145 12.59 -3.37 9.90
CA GLY A 145 13.48 -3.12 8.77
C GLY A 145 12.87 -3.61 7.45
N PRO A 146 13.70 -3.71 6.40
CA PRO A 146 13.31 -4.42 5.18
C PRO A 146 12.91 -5.86 5.50
N PRO A 147 12.05 -6.48 4.68
CA PRO A 147 11.61 -7.85 4.92
C PRO A 147 12.80 -8.81 4.86
N GLU A 148 12.87 -9.72 5.84
CA GLU A 148 13.91 -10.76 5.87
C GLU A 148 13.67 -11.82 4.78
N ASP A 149 12.40 -12.12 4.49
CA ASP A 149 11.98 -13.08 3.48
C ASP A 149 10.74 -12.56 2.75
N LEU A 150 10.96 -11.97 1.57
CA LEU A 150 9.90 -11.43 0.72
C LEU A 150 8.93 -12.53 0.26
N HIS A 151 9.44 -13.72 -0.07
CA HIS A 151 8.61 -14.83 -0.52
C HIS A 151 7.69 -15.33 0.60
N ALA A 152 8.17 -15.38 1.83
CA ALA A 152 7.33 -15.73 2.99
C ALA A 152 6.20 -14.72 3.19
N LEU A 153 6.49 -13.41 3.15
CA LEU A 153 5.45 -12.38 3.24
C LEU A 153 4.43 -12.49 2.11
N TRP A 154 4.91 -12.73 0.89
CA TRP A 154 4.05 -12.92 -0.29
C TRP A 154 3.17 -14.17 -0.20
N ALA A 155 3.66 -15.25 0.40
CA ALA A 155 2.87 -16.45 0.65
C ALA A 155 1.83 -16.22 1.76
N GLU A 156 2.21 -15.52 2.82
CA GLU A 156 1.33 -15.27 3.97
C GLU A 156 0.14 -14.36 3.64
N ARG A 157 0.28 -13.45 2.66
CA ARG A 157 -0.86 -12.62 2.20
C ARG A 157 -1.89 -13.40 1.38
N GLN A 158 -1.56 -14.58 0.87
CA GLN A 158 -2.37 -15.31 -0.12
C GLN A 158 -3.81 -15.58 0.37
N GLU A 159 -3.99 -15.99 1.63
CA GLU A 159 -5.32 -16.25 2.18
C GLU A 159 -6.20 -14.99 2.19
N VAL A 160 -5.60 -13.84 2.51
CA VAL A 160 -6.29 -12.54 2.54
C VAL A 160 -6.61 -12.08 1.12
N ASP A 161 -5.69 -12.30 0.19
CA ASP A 161 -5.87 -12.00 -1.24
C ASP A 161 -6.98 -12.85 -1.89
N ASP A 162 -7.03 -14.15 -1.58
CA ASP A 162 -8.08 -15.05 -2.06
C ASP A 162 -9.47 -14.63 -1.53
N ARG A 163 -9.53 -14.22 -0.25
CA ARG A 163 -10.75 -13.66 0.34
C ARG A 163 -11.16 -12.37 -0.35
N PHE A 164 -10.20 -11.49 -0.62
CA PHE A 164 -10.42 -10.24 -1.33
C PHE A 164 -10.96 -10.49 -2.74
N LYS A 165 -10.31 -11.35 -3.52
CA LYS A 165 -10.73 -11.71 -4.89
C LYS A 165 -12.13 -12.32 -4.91
N THR A 166 -12.43 -13.19 -3.94
CA THR A 166 -13.78 -13.79 -3.80
C THR A 166 -14.85 -12.75 -3.47
N TRP A 167 -14.50 -11.71 -2.72
CA TRP A 167 -15.40 -10.60 -2.44
C TRP A 167 -15.54 -9.67 -3.64
N ALA A 168 -14.43 -9.26 -4.26
CA ALA A 168 -14.39 -8.33 -5.38
C ALA A 168 -15.09 -8.88 -6.63
N SER A 169 -15.02 -10.20 -6.88
CA SER A 169 -15.68 -10.86 -8.01
C SER A 169 -17.21 -10.76 -8.00
N GLN A 170 -17.81 -10.37 -6.87
CA GLN A 170 -19.25 -10.10 -6.77
C GLN A 170 -19.64 -8.77 -7.43
N PHE A 171 -18.67 -7.89 -7.70
CA PHE A 171 -18.89 -6.52 -8.18
C PHE A 171 -18.15 -6.20 -9.47
N VAL A 172 -17.03 -6.88 -9.74
CA VAL A 172 -16.26 -6.74 -10.97
C VAL A 172 -16.79 -7.76 -11.97
N GLU A 173 -17.29 -7.28 -13.11
CA GLU A 173 -17.67 -8.16 -14.20
C GLU A 173 -16.41 -8.92 -14.65
N SER A 174 -16.42 -10.25 -14.50
CA SER A 174 -15.38 -11.08 -15.09
C SER A 174 -15.51 -10.91 -16.60
N GLY A 175 -14.59 -10.19 -17.21
CA GLY A 175 -14.47 -10.18 -18.67
C GLY A 175 -14.28 -11.62 -19.14
N ASP A 176 -15.26 -12.12 -19.90
CA ASP A 176 -15.22 -13.41 -20.60
C ASP A 176 -14.21 -13.35 -21.76
#